data_AF-A0AAJ0ECE9-F1
#
_entry.id   AF-A0AAJ0ECE9-F1
#
_cell.length_a   1.000
_cell.length_b   1.000
_cell.length_c   1.000
_cell.angle_alpha   90.00
_cell.angle_beta   90.00
_cell.angle_gamma   90.00
#
_symmetry.space_group_name_H-M   'P 1'
#
loop_
_entity.id
_entity.type
_entity.pdbx_description
1 polymer ?
#
loop_
_entity_poly.entity_id
_entity_poly.type
_entity_poly.pdbx_seq_one_letter_code
_entity_poly.pdbx_strand_id
1 'polypeptide(L)'
;MSTGSLAPNACHSCSTKKKGCDRLLLACSRCIDHNSICHYGSSQKEEHQISSSLLGPILAGRQDYDYLLTAHLFATLKVLDLGIEVVVDGYLRSIHEWIPIIHPVSLSKQAGSLQSRPSAELACLLLHILLITPVIPSASAPYNEPLLPSLYDDCKTSFLLLQTRSRGHLQTIQSGLLLAIYEQGRGLVSDAYATLEICASLGYINNLHQSLDSATVFNEEKMRVWWAIYFLDRLDSYSTGNSERAPLIRDARIGTMLPREDETWSKGLDLGGSFQLLAFSADDAQTGGVFSSEIQALYALQSVMQLTRDPSVELETLLDHGSWKLDMLVQKKIRETLIMTWKRLEHQYTVVTVYLL
;
A
#
# COMPACT_ATOMS: atom_id res chain seq x y z
N MET A 1 -22.56 19.06 -54.58
CA MET A 1 -23.02 19.97 -53.52
C MET A 1 -23.01 19.21 -52.21
N SER A 2 -21.97 19.37 -51.40
CA SER A 2 -21.88 18.86 -50.04
C SER A 2 -21.67 20.07 -49.14
N THR A 3 -22.76 20.62 -48.64
CA THR A 3 -22.75 21.70 -47.65
C THR A 3 -22.28 21.11 -46.32
N GLY A 4 -20.97 21.01 -46.15
CA GLY A 4 -20.36 20.63 -44.89
C GLY A 4 -20.71 21.67 -43.82
N SER A 5 -21.13 21.21 -42.65
CA SER A 5 -21.39 22.08 -41.52
C SER A 5 -20.08 22.78 -41.11
N LEU A 6 -20.12 24.10 -40.92
CA LEU A 6 -18.95 24.93 -40.63
C LEU A 6 -18.88 25.26 -39.14
N ALA A 7 -17.67 25.21 -38.58
CA ALA A 7 -17.40 25.65 -37.22
C ALA A 7 -17.41 27.19 -37.12
N PRO A 8 -17.85 27.77 -35.98
CA PRO A 8 -17.95 29.21 -35.81
C PRO A 8 -16.58 29.90 -35.85
N ASN A 9 -15.55 29.24 -35.29
CA ASN A 9 -14.18 29.76 -35.20
C ASN A 9 -13.19 28.87 -35.98
N ALA A 10 -12.01 29.42 -36.27
CA ALA A 10 -10.89 28.62 -36.77
C ALA A 10 -10.49 27.54 -35.74
N CYS A 11 -10.02 26.38 -36.21
CA CYS A 11 -9.57 25.32 -35.31
C CYS A 11 -8.34 25.76 -34.50
N HIS A 12 -8.10 25.12 -33.36
CA HIS A 12 -7.00 25.47 -32.46
C HIS A 12 -5.65 25.47 -33.20
N SER A 13 -5.35 24.41 -33.96
CA SER A 13 -4.08 24.24 -34.69
C SER A 13 -3.81 25.37 -35.70
N CYS A 14 -4.81 25.79 -36.47
CA CYS A 14 -4.66 26.89 -37.41
C CYS A 14 -4.59 28.26 -36.71
N SER A 15 -5.33 28.43 -35.60
CA SER A 15 -5.31 29.64 -34.80
C SER A 15 -3.93 29.88 -34.16
N THR A 16 -3.35 28.88 -33.49
CA THR A 16 -2.03 28.98 -32.85
C THR A 16 -0.93 29.27 -33.87
N LYS A 17 -1.01 28.66 -35.06
CA LYS A 17 -0.04 28.86 -36.15
C LYS A 17 -0.32 30.13 -36.99
N LYS A 18 -1.37 30.88 -36.69
CA LYS A 18 -1.84 32.07 -37.45
C LYS A 18 -1.96 31.78 -38.97
N LYS A 19 -2.55 30.64 -39.32
CA LYS A 19 -2.77 30.21 -40.71
C LYS A 19 -4.26 30.16 -41.06
N GLY A 20 -4.58 30.25 -42.35
CA GLY A 20 -5.95 30.16 -42.84
C GLY A 20 -6.60 28.80 -42.55
N CYS A 21 -7.87 28.81 -42.14
CA CYS A 21 -8.70 27.65 -41.80
C CYS A 21 -10.04 27.76 -42.53
N ASP A 22 -10.44 26.70 -43.22
CA ASP A 22 -11.71 26.56 -43.97
C ASP A 22 -12.91 26.17 -43.09
N ARG A 23 -12.65 25.78 -41.83
CA ARG A 23 -13.66 25.58 -40.76
C ARG A 23 -14.62 24.41 -40.97
N LEU A 24 -14.27 23.42 -41.80
CA LEU A 24 -15.08 22.21 -41.96
C LEU A 24 -15.16 21.42 -40.63
N LEU A 25 -16.37 21.05 -40.21
CA LEU A 25 -16.57 20.18 -39.03
C LEU A 25 -16.06 18.75 -39.34
N LEU A 26 -15.60 18.05 -38.30
CA LEU A 26 -14.69 16.87 -38.30
C LEU A 26 -13.21 17.23 -38.44
N ALA A 27 -12.76 17.85 -39.53
CA ALA A 27 -11.41 18.38 -39.65
C ALA A 27 -11.30 19.40 -40.79
N CYS A 28 -10.48 20.44 -40.59
CA CYS A 28 -10.18 21.46 -41.60
C CYS A 28 -9.25 20.88 -42.68
N SER A 29 -9.41 21.28 -43.95
CA SER A 29 -8.62 20.69 -45.06
C SER A 29 -7.12 20.83 -44.83
N ARG A 30 -6.69 21.97 -44.27
CA ARG A 30 -5.27 22.21 -43.96
C ARG A 30 -4.71 21.22 -42.93
N CYS A 31 -5.48 20.91 -41.89
CA CYS A 31 -5.07 19.96 -40.87
C CYS A 31 -4.99 18.54 -41.43
N ILE A 32 -5.91 18.18 -42.33
CA ILE A 32 -5.88 16.91 -43.07
C ILE A 32 -4.61 16.84 -43.93
N ASP A 33 -4.34 17.86 -44.75
CA ASP A 33 -3.20 17.89 -45.67
C ASP A 33 -1.85 17.80 -44.97
N HIS A 34 -1.76 18.31 -43.74
CA HIS A 34 -0.52 18.34 -42.95
C HIS A 34 -0.50 17.29 -41.83
N ASN A 35 -1.41 16.31 -41.89
CA ASN A 35 -1.56 15.23 -40.90
C ASN A 35 -1.49 15.72 -39.44
N SER A 36 -2.19 16.83 -39.16
CA SER A 36 -2.17 17.51 -37.86
C SER A 36 -3.53 17.39 -37.19
N ILE A 37 -3.54 17.18 -35.87
CA ILE A 37 -4.79 17.05 -35.09
C ILE A 37 -5.61 18.35 -35.21
N CYS A 38 -6.86 18.22 -35.67
CA CYS A 38 -7.81 19.32 -35.83
C CYS A 38 -8.84 19.28 -34.71
N HIS A 39 -8.87 20.32 -33.88
CA HIS A 39 -9.83 20.42 -32.79
C HIS A 39 -10.51 21.80 -32.78
N TYR A 40 -11.83 21.79 -32.67
CA TYR A 40 -12.67 22.98 -32.50
C TYR A 40 -13.18 23.00 -31.05
N GLY A 41 -12.47 23.68 -30.15
CA GLY A 41 -12.90 23.80 -28.76
C GLY A 41 -13.89 24.96 -28.58
N SER A 42 -15.03 24.68 -27.94
CA SER A 42 -15.79 25.71 -27.24
C SER A 42 -14.96 26.18 -26.06
N SER A 43 -14.73 27.49 -25.93
CA SER A 43 -14.24 28.09 -24.68
C SER A 43 -15.34 28.00 -23.60
N GLN A 44 -15.64 26.79 -23.15
CA GLN A 44 -16.12 26.61 -21.79
C GLN A 44 -14.86 26.55 -20.93
N LYS A 45 -14.81 27.40 -19.91
CA LYS A 45 -13.85 27.27 -18.82
C LYS A 45 -14.15 25.94 -18.11
N GLU A 46 -13.63 24.85 -18.65
CA GLU A 46 -13.49 23.62 -17.91
C GLU A 46 -12.40 23.87 -16.87
N GLU A 47 -12.83 24.20 -15.66
CA GLU A 47 -12.06 23.93 -14.45
C GLU A 47 -11.96 22.39 -14.29
N HIS A 48 -11.19 21.76 -15.18
CA HIS A 48 -10.54 20.49 -14.93
C HIS A 48 -9.06 20.80 -14.76
N GLN A 49 -8.78 21.51 -13.67
CA GLN A 49 -7.45 21.54 -13.10
C GLN A 49 -7.46 20.60 -11.90
N ILE A 50 -7.10 19.35 -12.12
CA ILE A 50 -6.16 18.71 -11.19
C ILE A 50 -4.85 19.49 -11.40
N SER A 51 -4.78 20.71 -10.86
CA SER A 51 -3.54 21.48 -10.91
C SER A 51 -2.60 20.80 -9.93
N SER A 52 -1.67 20.03 -10.47
CA SER A 52 -0.47 19.49 -9.83
C SER A 52 0.49 20.61 -9.39
N SER A 53 -0.01 21.66 -8.74
CA SER A 53 0.86 22.66 -8.14
C SER A 53 1.33 22.12 -6.79
N LEU A 54 2.46 21.41 -6.82
CA LEU A 54 3.15 20.85 -5.64
C LEU A 54 3.36 21.91 -4.54
N LEU A 55 3.41 23.20 -4.91
CA LEU A 55 3.59 24.33 -4.00
C LEU A 55 2.41 24.57 -3.06
N GLY A 56 1.17 24.31 -3.49
CA GLY A 56 -0.03 24.56 -2.68
C GLY A 56 -0.02 23.77 -1.37
N PRO A 57 0.10 22.42 -1.42
CA PRO A 57 0.22 21.59 -0.24
C PRO A 57 1.50 21.84 0.56
N ILE A 58 2.63 22.19 -0.07
CA ILE A 58 3.89 22.46 0.65
C ILE A 58 3.82 23.73 1.51
N LEU A 59 3.12 24.77 1.04
CA LEU A 59 3.02 26.06 1.74
C LEU A 59 1.78 26.16 2.65
N ALA A 60 0.84 25.22 2.53
CA ALA A 60 -0.39 25.19 3.32
C ALA A 60 -0.15 25.05 4.83
N GLY A 61 -0.97 25.74 5.62
CA GLY A 61 -1.11 25.48 7.06
C GLY A 61 -1.75 24.10 7.33
N ARG A 62 -1.76 23.64 8.58
CA ARG A 62 -2.27 22.28 8.90
C ARG A 62 -3.73 22.07 8.52
N GLN A 63 -4.63 23.02 8.85
CA GLN A 63 -6.05 22.94 8.49
C GLN A 63 -6.27 22.99 6.97
N ASP A 64 -5.51 23.83 6.27
CA ASP A 64 -5.55 23.91 4.81
C ASP A 64 -5.09 22.59 4.19
N TYR A 65 -4.07 21.95 4.77
CA TYR A 65 -3.54 20.67 4.30
C TYR A 65 -4.55 19.53 4.46
N ASP A 66 -5.23 19.45 5.60
CA ASP A 66 -6.30 18.46 5.84
C ASP A 66 -7.41 18.59 4.80
N TYR A 67 -7.84 19.82 4.50
CA TYR A 67 -8.85 20.09 3.48
C TYR A 67 -8.36 19.76 2.07
N LEU A 68 -7.15 20.18 1.70
CA LEU A 68 -6.58 19.97 0.37
C LEU A 68 -6.44 18.49 0.01
N LEU A 69 -5.89 17.67 0.91
CA LEU A 69 -5.75 16.23 0.65
C LEU A 69 -7.10 15.51 0.68
N THR A 70 -8.01 15.90 1.58
CA THR A 70 -9.37 15.34 1.59
C THR A 70 -10.10 15.67 0.28
N ALA A 71 -9.99 16.91 -0.20
CA ALA A 71 -10.59 17.33 -1.46
C ALA A 71 -9.96 16.59 -2.66
N HIS A 72 -8.64 16.40 -2.67
CA HIS A 72 -7.95 15.63 -3.69
C HIS A 72 -8.43 14.18 -3.73
N LEU A 73 -8.56 13.50 -2.58
CA LEU A 73 -9.14 12.15 -2.51
C LEU A 73 -10.54 12.11 -3.17
N PHE A 74 -11.46 12.99 -2.77
CA PHE A 74 -12.81 12.97 -3.33
C PHE A 74 -12.85 13.35 -4.81
N ALA A 75 -11.94 14.20 -5.29
CA ALA A 75 -11.79 14.48 -6.71
C ALA A 75 -11.33 13.24 -7.49
N THR A 76 -10.33 12.52 -6.98
CA THR A 76 -9.84 11.26 -7.56
C THR A 76 -10.94 10.20 -7.59
N LEU A 77 -11.67 10.02 -6.48
CA LEU A 77 -12.81 9.10 -6.41
C LEU A 77 -13.92 9.45 -7.41
N LYS A 78 -14.21 10.75 -7.58
CA LYS A 78 -15.18 11.23 -8.56
C LYS A 78 -14.76 10.94 -10.00
N VAL A 79 -13.47 11.13 -10.33
CA VAL A 79 -12.93 10.80 -11.67
C VAL A 79 -13.05 9.31 -11.95
N LEU A 80 -12.86 8.48 -10.94
CA LEU A 80 -12.96 7.02 -11.03
C LEU A 80 -14.39 6.47 -10.90
N ASP A 81 -15.38 7.32 -10.62
CA ASP A 81 -16.75 6.93 -10.30
C ASP A 81 -16.84 5.90 -9.15
N LEU A 82 -16.03 6.10 -8.10
CA LEU A 82 -15.94 5.21 -6.94
C LEU A 82 -16.48 5.88 -5.68
N GLY A 83 -17.17 5.08 -4.85
CA GLY A 83 -17.51 5.46 -3.49
C GLY A 83 -16.34 5.20 -2.53
N ILE A 84 -16.22 6.00 -1.47
CA ILE A 84 -15.20 5.78 -0.42
C ILE A 84 -15.31 4.39 0.24
N GLU A 85 -16.53 3.88 0.38
CA GLU A 85 -16.78 2.53 0.93
C GLU A 85 -16.19 1.42 0.05
N VAL A 86 -16.10 1.63 -1.26
CA VAL A 86 -15.50 0.67 -2.20
C VAL A 86 -13.99 0.58 -1.99
N VAL A 87 -13.34 1.70 -1.66
CA VAL A 87 -11.92 1.73 -1.31
C VAL A 87 -11.67 1.00 0.01
N VAL A 88 -12.51 1.24 1.01
CA VAL A 88 -12.44 0.53 2.30
C VAL A 88 -12.64 -0.98 2.11
N ASP A 89 -13.66 -1.40 1.37
CA ASP A 89 -13.92 -2.81 1.06
C ASP A 89 -12.76 -3.44 0.26
N GLY A 90 -12.16 -2.67 -0.66
CA GLY A 90 -10.96 -3.05 -1.41
C GLY A 90 -9.80 -3.43 -0.49
N TYR A 91 -9.48 -2.60 0.53
CA TYR A 91 -8.47 -2.94 1.54
C TYR A 91 -8.81 -4.22 2.30
N LEU A 92 -10.05 -4.32 2.80
CA LEU A 92 -10.48 -5.41 3.68
C LEU A 92 -10.45 -6.78 2.99
N ARG A 93 -10.65 -6.83 1.67
CA ARG A 93 -10.66 -8.07 0.88
C ARG A 93 -9.33 -8.45 0.27
N SER A 94 -8.34 -7.56 0.31
CA SER A 94 -7.03 -7.80 -0.32
C SER A 94 -5.92 -7.72 0.72
N ILE A 95 -5.46 -6.52 1.05
CA ILE A 95 -4.30 -6.29 1.92
C ILE A 95 -4.56 -6.75 3.35
N HIS A 96 -5.76 -6.52 3.88
CA HIS A 96 -6.09 -6.90 5.25
C HIS A 96 -6.00 -8.42 5.51
N GLU A 97 -6.17 -9.26 4.49
CA GLU A 97 -6.11 -10.72 4.66
C GLU A 97 -4.71 -11.23 5.03
N TRP A 98 -3.65 -10.50 4.68
CA TRP A 98 -2.25 -10.91 4.93
C TRP A 98 -1.42 -9.84 5.67
N ILE A 99 -1.76 -8.55 5.58
CA ILE A 99 -1.17 -7.45 6.37
C ILE A 99 -2.29 -6.62 7.01
N PRO A 100 -2.88 -7.11 8.13
CA PRO A 100 -3.97 -6.44 8.85
C PRO A 100 -3.46 -5.27 9.71
N ILE A 101 -2.92 -4.23 9.08
CA ILE A 101 -2.31 -3.08 9.76
C ILE A 101 -3.30 -1.99 10.18
N ILE A 102 -4.56 -2.05 9.74
CA ILE A 102 -5.61 -1.07 10.06
C ILE A 102 -6.83 -1.79 10.65
N HIS A 103 -7.40 -1.30 11.75
CA HIS A 103 -8.61 -1.88 12.32
C HIS A 103 -9.85 -1.65 11.42
N PRO A 104 -10.57 -2.71 10.98
CA PRO A 104 -11.66 -2.58 10.00
C PRO A 104 -12.79 -1.64 10.40
N VAL A 105 -13.28 -1.78 11.64
CA VAL A 105 -14.39 -0.97 12.16
C VAL A 105 -13.97 0.49 12.32
N SER A 106 -12.72 0.73 12.71
CA SER A 106 -12.18 2.08 12.87
C SER A 106 -12.05 2.76 11.52
N LEU A 107 -11.49 2.06 10.52
CA LEU A 107 -11.34 2.58 9.16
C LEU A 107 -12.67 2.98 8.55
N SER A 108 -13.67 2.09 8.61
CA SER A 108 -15.01 2.33 8.05
C SER A 108 -15.66 3.56 8.70
N LYS A 109 -15.61 3.65 10.04
CA LYS A 109 -16.17 4.79 10.79
C LYS A 109 -15.45 6.10 10.44
N GLN A 110 -14.13 6.08 10.38
CA GLN A 110 -13.32 7.25 10.08
C GLN A 110 -13.58 7.74 8.64
N ALA A 111 -13.60 6.81 7.67
CA ALA A 111 -13.89 7.09 6.27
C ALA A 111 -15.27 7.75 6.09
N GLY A 112 -16.32 7.19 6.71
CA GLY A 112 -17.66 7.76 6.66
C GLY A 112 -17.78 9.18 7.25
N SER A 113 -16.87 9.56 8.16
CA SER A 113 -16.85 10.91 8.76
C SER A 113 -15.96 11.91 8.02
N LEU A 114 -15.12 11.47 7.07
CA LEU A 114 -14.03 12.24 6.49
C LEU A 114 -14.50 13.53 5.77
N GLN A 115 -15.66 13.51 5.11
CA GLN A 115 -16.23 14.72 4.49
C GLN A 115 -16.56 15.81 5.52
N SER A 116 -17.04 15.40 6.70
CA SER A 116 -17.42 16.32 7.77
C SER A 116 -16.24 16.73 8.66
N ARG A 117 -15.21 15.87 8.73
CA ARG A 117 -13.99 16.07 9.53
C ARG A 117 -12.78 15.72 8.65
N PRO A 118 -12.31 16.67 7.82
CA PRO A 118 -11.14 16.47 6.98
C PRO A 118 -9.91 16.04 7.79
N SER A 119 -9.14 15.09 7.26
CA SER A 119 -7.87 14.64 7.83
C SER A 119 -6.95 14.24 6.68
N ALA A 120 -5.81 14.90 6.62
CA ALA A 120 -4.78 14.61 5.63
C ALA A 120 -4.25 13.18 5.76
N GLU A 121 -4.02 12.72 6.99
CA GLU A 121 -3.49 11.39 7.28
C GLU A 121 -4.42 10.29 6.76
N LEU A 122 -5.72 10.40 7.06
CA LEU A 122 -6.72 9.44 6.58
C LEU A 122 -6.96 9.54 5.07
N ALA A 123 -7.03 10.75 4.52
CA ALA A 123 -7.22 10.94 3.09
C ALA A 123 -6.05 10.32 2.29
N CYS A 124 -4.83 10.56 2.75
CA CYS A 124 -3.61 9.97 2.19
C CYS A 124 -3.63 8.44 2.31
N LEU A 125 -4.01 7.90 3.47
CA LEU A 125 -4.12 6.44 3.66
C LEU A 125 -5.09 5.82 2.67
N LEU A 126 -6.25 6.43 2.44
CA LEU A 126 -7.24 5.95 1.48
C LEU A 126 -6.76 6.05 0.02
N LEU A 127 -5.99 7.08 -0.34
CA LEU A 127 -5.32 7.16 -1.65
C LEU A 127 -4.32 6.02 -1.86
N HIS A 128 -3.55 5.68 -0.83
CA HIS A 128 -2.61 4.56 -0.87
C HIS A 128 -3.33 3.20 -0.95
N ILE A 129 -4.45 3.04 -0.24
CA ILE A 129 -5.33 1.88 -0.39
C ILE A 129 -5.83 1.78 -1.84
N LEU A 130 -6.33 2.88 -2.41
CA LEU A 130 -6.80 2.91 -3.79
C LEU A 130 -5.69 2.54 -4.79
N LEU A 131 -4.46 3.01 -4.55
CA LEU A 131 -3.30 2.74 -5.40
C LEU A 131 -2.95 1.23 -5.42
N ILE A 132 -2.91 0.60 -4.25
CA ILE A 132 -2.54 -0.82 -4.11
C ILE A 132 -3.71 -1.78 -4.39
N THR A 133 -4.95 -1.31 -4.26
CA THR A 133 -6.17 -2.07 -4.55
C THR A 133 -6.90 -1.46 -5.74
N PRO A 134 -6.36 -1.54 -6.97
CA PRO A 134 -7.01 -0.96 -8.13
C PRO A 134 -8.34 -1.66 -8.39
N VAL A 135 -9.43 -1.04 -7.93
CA VAL A 135 -10.78 -1.53 -8.15
C VAL A 135 -11.07 -1.34 -9.63
N ILE A 136 -11.16 -2.46 -10.37
CA ILE A 136 -11.57 -2.46 -11.77
C ILE A 136 -13.06 -2.10 -11.78
N PRO A 137 -13.47 -0.92 -12.28
CA PRO A 137 -14.89 -0.64 -12.44
C PRO A 137 -15.41 -1.64 -13.48
N SER A 138 -16.64 -2.12 -13.28
CA SER A 138 -17.35 -3.01 -14.22
C SER A 138 -17.08 -2.62 -15.68
N ALA A 139 -17.03 -3.62 -16.57
CA ALA A 139 -16.72 -3.69 -18.02
C ALA A 139 -16.90 -2.47 -18.97
N SER A 140 -17.40 -1.33 -18.51
CA SER A 140 -17.62 -0.07 -19.22
C SER A 140 -16.59 1.05 -18.95
N ALA A 141 -15.65 0.90 -18.02
CA ALA A 141 -14.61 1.92 -17.79
C ALA A 141 -13.39 1.67 -18.71
N PRO A 142 -13.14 2.51 -19.73
CA PRO A 142 -12.00 2.36 -20.61
C PRO A 142 -10.69 2.62 -19.82
N TYR A 143 -9.86 1.58 -19.71
CA TYR A 143 -8.43 1.62 -19.36
C TYR A 143 -8.01 2.69 -18.34
N ASN A 144 -8.10 2.36 -17.05
CA ASN A 144 -7.54 3.17 -15.93
C ASN A 144 -6.00 3.20 -15.89
N GLU A 145 -5.33 2.56 -16.84
CA GLU A 145 -3.88 2.45 -16.96
C GLU A 145 -3.12 3.79 -17.00
N PRO A 146 -3.62 4.89 -17.63
CA PRO A 146 -2.92 6.17 -17.62
C PRO A 146 -3.10 6.97 -16.32
N LEU A 147 -4.07 6.62 -15.46
CA LEU A 147 -4.27 7.31 -14.17
C LEU A 147 -3.33 6.79 -13.09
N LEU A 148 -2.98 5.50 -13.14
CA LEU A 148 -2.20 4.85 -12.09
C LEU A 148 -0.80 5.46 -11.89
N PRO A 149 -0.04 5.84 -12.94
CA PRO A 149 1.22 6.56 -12.78
C PRO A 149 1.05 7.91 -12.07
N SER A 150 0.02 8.68 -12.43
CA SER A 150 -0.27 9.98 -11.78
C SER A 150 -0.65 9.78 -10.31
N LEU A 151 -1.46 8.76 -10.01
CA LEU A 151 -1.86 8.46 -8.64
C LEU A 151 -0.66 8.03 -7.77
N TYR A 152 0.28 7.28 -8.35
CA TYR A 152 1.53 6.92 -7.67
C TYR A 152 2.35 8.17 -7.30
N ASP A 153 2.54 9.09 -8.25
CA ASP A 153 3.28 10.34 -8.00
C ASP A 153 2.60 11.21 -6.92
N ASP A 154 1.27 11.27 -6.94
CA ASP A 154 0.46 11.96 -5.94
C ASP A 154 0.59 11.30 -4.55
N CYS A 155 0.55 9.96 -4.49
CA CYS A 155 0.74 9.20 -3.26
C CYS A 155 2.16 9.40 -2.69
N LYS A 156 3.20 9.29 -3.54
CA LYS A 156 4.60 9.50 -3.16
C LYS A 156 4.82 10.89 -2.59
N THR A 157 4.26 11.91 -3.25
CA THR A 157 4.30 13.30 -2.79
C THR A 157 3.57 13.48 -1.46
N SER A 158 2.37 12.93 -1.33
CA SER A 158 1.56 13.03 -0.12
C SER A 158 2.23 12.35 1.07
N PHE A 159 2.90 11.21 0.86
CA PHE A 159 3.68 10.53 1.89
C PHE A 159 4.86 11.40 2.36
N LEU A 160 5.63 12.01 1.45
CA LEU A 160 6.72 12.93 1.81
C LEU A 160 6.22 14.13 2.64
N LEU A 161 5.05 14.67 2.31
CA LEU A 161 4.44 15.77 3.04
C LEU A 161 3.97 15.34 4.45
N LEU A 162 3.36 14.16 4.58
CA LEU A 162 2.99 13.59 5.87
C LEU A 162 4.20 13.36 6.77
N GLN A 163 5.33 12.93 6.21
CA GLN A 163 6.58 12.81 6.96
C GLN A 163 7.05 14.15 7.51
N THR A 164 6.64 15.29 6.96
CA THR A 164 7.07 16.59 7.48
C THR A 164 6.12 17.09 8.57
N ARG A 165 4.82 16.83 8.44
CA ARG A 165 3.78 17.43 9.30
C ARG A 165 3.19 16.50 10.36
N SER A 166 3.22 15.19 10.13
CA SER A 166 2.44 14.20 10.87
C SER A 166 3.25 12.94 11.22
N ARG A 167 4.54 13.11 11.53
CA ARG A 167 5.48 12.02 11.92
C ARG A 167 4.98 11.14 13.07
N GLY A 168 4.17 11.70 13.96
CA GLY A 168 3.65 11.02 15.16
C GLY A 168 2.37 10.19 14.94
N HIS A 169 1.79 10.22 13.74
CA HIS A 169 0.50 9.57 13.48
C HIS A 169 0.72 8.19 12.86
N LEU A 170 0.00 7.18 13.38
CA LEU A 170 0.12 5.80 12.92
C LEU A 170 -0.24 5.64 11.43
N GLN A 171 -1.23 6.41 10.98
CA GLN A 171 -1.68 6.46 9.58
C GLN A 171 -0.60 6.92 8.60
N THR A 172 0.38 7.72 9.05
CA THR A 172 1.55 8.05 8.22
C THR A 172 2.40 6.82 7.94
N ILE A 173 2.63 5.97 8.94
CA ILE A 173 3.40 4.73 8.81
C ILE A 173 2.61 3.71 7.98
N GLN A 174 1.29 3.57 8.25
CA GLN A 174 0.41 2.71 7.46
C GLN A 174 0.40 3.10 5.97
N SER A 175 0.32 4.40 5.66
CA SER A 175 0.39 4.90 4.27
C SER A 175 1.71 4.52 3.59
N GLY A 176 2.83 4.73 4.28
CA GLY A 176 4.14 4.36 3.76
C GLY A 176 4.31 2.85 3.57
N LEU A 177 3.75 2.01 4.45
CA LEU A 177 3.76 0.56 4.27
C LEU A 177 2.99 0.14 3.01
N LEU A 178 1.80 0.69 2.78
CA LEU A 178 1.03 0.42 1.56
C LEU A 178 1.77 0.89 0.30
N LEU A 179 2.42 2.05 0.37
CA LEU A 179 3.26 2.56 -0.72
C LEU A 179 4.43 1.62 -1.03
N ALA A 180 5.16 1.17 0.00
CA ALA A 180 6.29 0.26 -0.17
C ALA A 180 5.85 -1.07 -0.79
N ILE A 181 4.70 -1.60 -0.39
CA ILE A 181 4.14 -2.84 -0.99
C ILE A 181 3.79 -2.62 -2.47
N TYR A 182 3.18 -1.48 -2.81
CA TYR A 182 2.90 -1.15 -4.21
C TYR A 182 4.19 -1.05 -5.04
N GLU A 183 5.20 -0.33 -4.53
CA GLU A 183 6.51 -0.17 -5.18
C GLU A 183 7.17 -1.53 -5.42
N GLN A 184 7.13 -2.42 -4.43
CA GLN A 184 7.64 -3.78 -4.57
C GLN A 184 6.87 -4.58 -5.64
N GLY A 185 5.54 -4.51 -5.63
CA GLY A 185 4.69 -5.17 -6.62
C GLY A 185 4.90 -4.67 -8.05
N ARG A 186 5.38 -3.43 -8.22
CA ARG A 186 5.76 -2.83 -9.51
C ARG A 186 7.22 -3.05 -9.90
N GLY A 187 8.01 -3.73 -9.06
CA GLY A 187 9.44 -3.96 -9.28
C GLY A 187 10.33 -2.74 -9.00
N LEU A 188 9.81 -1.71 -8.33
CA LEU A 188 10.55 -0.52 -7.91
C LEU A 188 11.29 -0.78 -6.60
N VAL A 189 12.16 -1.80 -6.57
CA VAL A 189 12.75 -2.36 -5.34
C VAL A 189 13.58 -1.33 -4.55
N SER A 190 14.24 -0.39 -5.22
CA SER A 190 14.98 0.68 -4.54
C SER A 190 14.05 1.70 -3.87
N ASP A 191 12.93 2.04 -4.51
CA ASP A 191 11.95 2.95 -3.94
C ASP A 191 11.24 2.28 -2.76
N ALA A 192 10.84 1.02 -2.92
CA ALA A 192 10.22 0.22 -1.87
C ALA A 192 11.09 0.15 -0.60
N TYR A 193 12.38 -0.13 -0.77
CA TYR A 193 13.35 -0.16 0.32
C TYR A 193 13.49 1.21 1.01
N ALA A 194 13.61 2.30 0.25
CA ALA A 194 13.72 3.65 0.82
C ALA A 194 12.44 4.07 1.57
N THR A 195 11.27 3.74 1.01
CA THR A 195 9.97 3.98 1.67
C THR A 195 9.89 3.17 2.98
N LEU A 196 10.29 1.90 2.96
CA LEU A 196 10.28 1.04 4.13
C LEU A 196 11.27 1.49 5.21
N GLU A 197 12.46 1.98 4.84
CA GLU A 197 13.44 2.59 5.74
C GLU A 197 12.85 3.78 6.51
N ILE A 198 12.08 4.62 5.82
CA ILE A 198 11.36 5.74 6.43
C ILE A 198 10.29 5.21 7.41
N CYS A 199 9.54 4.18 7.03
CA CYS A 199 8.56 3.56 7.92
C CYS A 199 9.20 2.96 9.19
N ALA A 200 10.34 2.28 9.04
CA ALA A 200 11.12 1.76 10.17
C ALA A 200 11.57 2.89 11.11
N SER A 201 12.11 3.97 10.54
CA SER A 201 12.53 5.16 11.28
C SER A 201 11.38 5.81 12.04
N LEU A 202 10.22 5.98 11.38
CA LEU A 202 9.00 6.49 12.03
C LEU A 202 8.49 5.53 13.11
N GLY A 203 8.58 4.22 12.90
CA GLY A 203 8.23 3.20 13.90
C GLY A 203 9.08 3.31 15.17
N TYR A 204 10.38 3.56 15.03
CA TYR A 204 11.26 3.83 16.16
C TYR A 204 10.89 5.13 16.89
N ILE A 205 10.68 6.23 16.16
CA ILE A 205 10.28 7.53 16.72
C ILE A 205 8.97 7.42 17.50
N ASN A 206 8.03 6.60 17.02
CA ASN A 206 6.73 6.37 17.64
C ASN A 206 6.74 5.27 18.71
N ASN A 207 7.90 4.71 19.04
CA ASN A 207 8.08 3.64 20.03
C ASN A 207 7.24 2.39 19.74
N LEU A 208 6.98 2.06 18.46
CA LEU A 208 6.17 0.90 18.09
C LEU A 208 6.87 -0.44 18.40
N HIS A 209 8.20 -0.42 18.53
CA HIS A 209 9.04 -1.55 18.87
C HIS A 209 8.97 -1.98 20.34
N GLN A 210 8.38 -1.14 21.20
CA GLN A 210 8.23 -1.47 22.62
C GLN A 210 7.06 -2.45 22.78
N SER A 211 7.16 -3.35 23.77
CA SER A 211 6.06 -4.25 24.11
C SER A 211 4.90 -3.42 24.65
N LEU A 212 3.92 -3.13 23.80
CA LEU A 212 2.71 -2.41 24.18
C LEU A 212 1.74 -3.38 24.83
N ASP A 213 1.07 -2.94 25.89
CA ASP A 213 -0.10 -3.66 26.38
C ASP A 213 -1.20 -3.64 25.30
N SER A 214 -1.43 -4.78 24.65
CA SER A 214 -2.39 -4.92 23.54
C SER A 214 -3.87 -4.94 24.01
N ALA A 215 -4.13 -4.60 25.29
CA ALA A 215 -5.49 -4.45 25.82
C ALA A 215 -6.35 -3.41 25.08
N THR A 216 -5.77 -2.50 24.27
CA THR A 216 -6.52 -1.53 23.47
C THR A 216 -6.34 -1.76 21.98
N VAL A 217 -7.42 -1.48 21.21
CA VAL A 217 -7.41 -1.59 19.73
C VAL A 217 -6.24 -0.79 19.15
N PHE A 218 -5.98 0.39 19.71
CA PHE A 218 -4.91 1.26 19.26
C PHE A 218 -3.51 0.67 19.49
N ASN A 219 -3.27 0.00 20.62
CA ASN A 219 -1.98 -0.63 20.90
C ASN A 219 -1.79 -1.91 20.07
N GLU A 220 -2.85 -2.67 19.84
CA GLU A 220 -2.84 -3.82 18.92
C GLU A 220 -2.53 -3.37 17.48
N GLU A 221 -3.13 -2.27 17.01
CA GLU A 221 -2.85 -1.70 15.67
C GLU A 221 -1.39 -1.26 15.54
N LYS A 222 -0.85 -0.60 16.56
CA LYS A 222 0.58 -0.23 16.63
C LYS A 222 1.49 -1.44 16.54
N MET A 223 1.18 -2.49 17.30
CA MET A 223 1.93 -3.75 17.27
C MET A 223 1.87 -4.40 15.90
N ARG A 224 0.69 -4.43 15.25
CA ARG A 224 0.52 -4.97 13.88
C ARG A 224 1.34 -4.19 12.86
N VAL A 225 1.36 -2.86 12.96
CA VAL A 225 2.20 -1.98 12.11
C VAL A 225 3.69 -2.28 12.31
N TRP A 226 4.14 -2.47 13.56
CA TRP A 226 5.54 -2.83 13.83
C TRP A 226 5.91 -4.19 13.23
N TRP A 227 5.04 -5.19 13.42
CA TRP A 227 5.24 -6.51 12.84
C TRP A 227 5.18 -6.51 11.30
N ALA A 228 4.39 -5.62 10.69
CA ALA A 228 4.39 -5.45 9.25
C ALA A 228 5.71 -4.85 8.74
N ILE A 229 6.31 -3.89 9.46
CA ILE A 229 7.66 -3.39 9.15
C ILE A 229 8.67 -4.54 9.21
N TYR A 230 8.65 -5.33 10.29
CA TYR A 230 9.51 -6.52 10.43
C TYR A 230 9.34 -7.49 9.26
N PHE A 231 8.08 -7.80 8.95
CA PHE A 231 7.72 -8.76 7.93
C PHE A 231 8.22 -8.34 6.54
N LEU A 232 7.96 -7.11 6.14
CA LEU A 232 8.39 -6.59 4.84
C LEU A 232 9.93 -6.43 4.75
N ASP A 233 10.60 -6.03 5.83
CA ASP A 233 12.06 -5.88 5.87
C ASP A 233 12.78 -7.22 5.66
N ARG A 234 12.30 -8.26 6.35
CA ARG A 234 12.83 -9.63 6.17
C ARG A 234 12.50 -10.19 4.80
N LEU A 235 11.29 -9.99 4.31
CA LEU A 235 10.89 -10.42 2.98
C LEU A 235 11.73 -9.78 1.86
N ASP A 236 11.99 -8.47 1.91
CA ASP A 236 12.82 -7.79 0.93
C ASP A 236 14.27 -8.32 0.94
N SER A 237 14.81 -8.52 2.15
CA SER A 237 16.16 -9.07 2.36
C SER A 237 16.36 -10.46 1.74
N TYR A 238 15.30 -11.28 1.71
CA TYR A 238 15.36 -12.66 1.19
C TYR A 238 14.95 -12.78 -0.28
N SER A 239 14.06 -11.91 -0.77
CA SER A 239 13.58 -11.95 -2.14
C SER A 239 14.57 -11.38 -3.16
N THR A 240 15.30 -10.32 -2.80
CA THR A 240 16.13 -9.59 -3.76
C THR A 240 17.50 -10.22 -3.98
N GLY A 241 17.89 -11.24 -3.20
CA GLY A 241 19.19 -11.92 -3.31
C GLY A 241 20.43 -11.03 -3.11
N ASN A 242 20.21 -9.74 -2.84
CA ASN A 242 21.23 -8.70 -2.82
C ASN A 242 21.77 -8.57 -1.39
N SER A 243 22.80 -9.35 -1.11
CA SER A 243 23.37 -9.61 0.23
C SER A 243 24.02 -8.39 0.92
N GLU A 244 24.06 -7.22 0.28
CA GLU A 244 24.77 -6.05 0.82
C GLU A 244 23.91 -5.15 1.72
N ARG A 245 22.57 -5.24 1.62
CA ARG A 245 21.68 -4.42 2.45
C ARG A 245 21.53 -5.07 3.83
N ALA A 246 21.87 -4.32 4.87
CA ALA A 246 21.60 -4.73 6.24
C ALA A 246 20.09 -4.64 6.53
N PRO A 247 19.53 -5.53 7.36
CA PRO A 247 18.14 -5.42 7.81
C PRO A 247 17.87 -4.05 8.44
N LEU A 248 16.74 -3.43 8.09
CA LEU A 248 16.34 -2.10 8.56
C LEU A 248 16.05 -2.05 10.05
N ILE A 249 15.45 -3.12 10.58
CA ILE A 249 15.14 -3.24 12.00
C ILE A 249 15.87 -4.41 12.66
N ARG A 250 15.98 -4.33 13.98
CA ARG A 250 16.56 -5.39 14.80
C ARG A 250 15.74 -6.68 14.72
N ASP A 251 16.44 -7.80 14.88
CA ASP A 251 15.82 -9.12 14.93
C ASP A 251 14.85 -9.25 16.09
N ALA A 252 13.73 -9.93 15.80
CA ALA A 252 12.76 -10.29 16.81
C ALA A 252 13.38 -11.28 17.82
N ARG A 253 12.91 -11.20 19.07
CA ARG A 253 13.37 -12.10 20.14
C ARG A 253 12.29 -13.11 20.48
N ILE A 254 12.71 -14.34 20.78
CA ILE A 254 11.81 -15.33 21.40
C ILE A 254 11.18 -14.70 22.66
N GLY A 255 9.88 -14.91 22.83
CA GLY A 255 9.10 -14.30 23.92
C GLY A 255 8.53 -12.92 23.58
N THR A 256 8.79 -12.36 22.39
CA THR A 256 8.12 -11.11 21.96
C THR A 256 6.65 -11.38 21.70
N MET A 257 5.78 -10.46 22.09
CA MET A 257 4.33 -10.58 21.86
C MET A 257 4.00 -10.55 20.36
N LEU A 258 3.15 -11.47 19.93
CA LEU A 258 2.61 -11.56 18.57
C LEU A 258 1.22 -10.90 18.48
N PRO A 259 0.81 -10.49 17.27
CA PRO A 259 -0.56 -10.04 17.02
C PRO A 259 -1.59 -11.09 17.45
N ARG A 260 -2.75 -10.60 17.90
CA ARG A 260 -3.90 -11.45 18.24
C ARG A 260 -4.47 -12.12 16.99
N GLU A 261 -5.42 -13.03 17.22
CA GLU A 261 -6.16 -13.69 16.15
C GLU A 261 -6.94 -12.66 15.29
N ASP A 262 -6.95 -12.86 13.98
CA ASP A 262 -7.34 -11.83 13.02
C ASP A 262 -8.86 -11.63 12.92
N GLU A 263 -9.67 -12.66 13.14
CA GLU A 263 -11.14 -12.52 13.15
C GLU A 263 -11.63 -11.76 14.38
N THR A 264 -11.10 -12.08 15.56
CA THR A 264 -11.42 -11.39 16.83
C THR A 264 -11.00 -9.92 16.75
N TRP A 265 -9.81 -9.65 16.21
CA TRP A 265 -9.36 -8.31 15.85
C TRP A 265 -10.35 -7.60 14.92
N SER A 266 -10.73 -8.24 13.82
CA SER A 266 -11.57 -7.63 12.79
C SER A 266 -13.00 -7.32 13.26
N LYS A 267 -13.54 -8.14 14.18
CA LYS A 267 -14.88 -7.98 14.76
C LYS A 267 -14.92 -7.00 15.94
N GLY A 268 -13.76 -6.53 16.44
CA GLY A 268 -13.67 -5.65 17.60
C GLY A 268 -14.17 -6.29 18.89
N LEU A 269 -14.09 -7.63 18.99
CA LEU A 269 -14.52 -8.39 20.17
C LEU A 269 -13.38 -8.46 21.21
N ASP A 270 -13.75 -8.56 22.50
CA ASP A 270 -12.92 -8.46 23.71
C ASP A 270 -11.41 -8.73 23.56
N LEU A 271 -10.61 -7.67 23.80
CA LEU A 271 -9.13 -7.72 23.87
C LEU A 271 -8.59 -8.32 25.18
N GLY A 272 -9.43 -9.00 25.95
CA GLY A 272 -9.08 -9.59 27.27
C GLY A 272 -8.43 -10.98 27.21
N GLY A 273 -8.18 -11.52 26.01
CA GLY A 273 -7.65 -12.88 25.84
C GLY A 273 -6.14 -13.01 26.10
N SER A 274 -5.67 -14.24 26.32
CA SER A 274 -4.25 -14.59 26.45
C SER A 274 -3.43 -14.16 25.23
N PHE A 275 -2.25 -13.61 25.46
CA PHE A 275 -1.33 -13.22 24.40
C PHE A 275 -0.53 -14.42 23.89
N GLN A 276 -0.27 -14.42 22.58
CA GLN A 276 0.68 -15.37 21.99
C GLN A 276 2.08 -14.74 21.98
N LEU A 277 3.08 -15.55 22.30
CA LEU A 277 4.48 -15.15 22.27
C LEU A 277 5.19 -15.83 21.09
N LEU A 278 6.17 -15.13 20.50
CA LEU A 278 7.05 -15.70 19.49
C LEU A 278 7.84 -16.86 20.10
N ALA A 279 7.68 -18.06 19.54
CA ALA A 279 8.34 -19.27 20.02
C ALA A 279 8.65 -20.26 18.88
N PHE A 280 9.71 -21.04 19.05
CA PHE A 280 9.98 -22.23 18.25
C PHE A 280 9.24 -23.43 18.87
N SER A 281 7.92 -23.52 18.66
CA SER A 281 7.13 -24.66 19.12
C SER A 281 6.31 -25.23 17.99
N ALA A 282 6.57 -26.50 17.64
CA ALA A 282 5.72 -27.25 16.73
C ALA A 282 4.45 -27.79 17.42
N ASP A 283 4.49 -27.90 18.76
CA ASP A 283 3.50 -28.61 19.58
C ASP A 283 2.30 -27.76 20.01
N ASP A 284 2.27 -26.46 19.73
CA ASP A 284 1.08 -25.69 20.05
C ASP A 284 0.02 -25.84 18.96
N ALA A 285 -1.04 -26.56 19.31
CA ALA A 285 -2.38 -26.48 18.76
C ALA A 285 -3.07 -25.14 19.09
N GLN A 286 -2.30 -24.06 19.30
CA GLN A 286 -2.84 -22.73 19.50
C GLN A 286 -3.08 -22.11 18.13
N THR A 287 -4.35 -21.99 17.79
CA THR A 287 -4.91 -21.20 16.69
C THR A 287 -4.47 -19.74 16.80
N GLY A 288 -3.24 -19.44 16.37
CA GLY A 288 -2.81 -18.08 16.09
C GLY A 288 -3.52 -17.53 14.84
N GLY A 289 -3.66 -16.22 14.75
CA GLY A 289 -4.13 -15.55 13.53
C GLY A 289 -3.20 -15.81 12.35
N VAL A 290 -3.71 -15.68 11.13
CA VAL A 290 -2.94 -15.86 9.88
C VAL A 290 -1.68 -14.99 9.92
N PHE A 291 -1.82 -13.72 10.29
CA PHE A 291 -0.70 -12.79 10.34
C PHE A 291 0.37 -13.19 11.38
N SER A 292 -0.04 -13.63 12.58
CA SER A 292 0.88 -14.14 13.60
C SER A 292 1.67 -15.37 13.13
N SER A 293 1.00 -16.22 12.35
CA SER A 293 1.56 -17.44 11.76
C SER A 293 2.58 -17.11 10.66
N GLU A 294 2.31 -16.10 9.83
CA GLU A 294 3.24 -15.62 8.80
C GLU A 294 4.51 -15.02 9.43
N ILE A 295 4.37 -14.23 10.49
CA ILE A 295 5.50 -13.68 11.25
C ILE A 295 6.37 -14.80 11.82
N GLN A 296 5.75 -15.83 12.41
CA GLN A 296 6.47 -17.00 12.93
C GLN A 296 7.21 -17.77 11.83
N ALA A 297 6.58 -17.96 10.67
CA ALA A 297 7.19 -18.63 9.54
C ALA A 297 8.43 -17.84 9.03
N LEU A 298 8.30 -16.53 8.90
CA LEU A 298 9.40 -15.68 8.44
C LEU A 298 10.54 -15.59 9.47
N TYR A 299 10.22 -15.61 10.76
CA TYR A 299 11.22 -15.71 11.83
C TYR A 299 11.97 -17.05 11.79
N ALA A 300 11.27 -18.14 11.50
CA ALA A 300 11.89 -19.45 11.29
C ALA A 300 12.82 -19.43 10.06
N LEU A 301 12.35 -18.93 8.91
CA LEU A 301 13.15 -18.78 7.71
C LEU A 301 14.42 -17.96 7.99
N GLN A 302 14.27 -16.82 8.68
CA GLN A 302 15.39 -16.00 9.09
C GLN A 302 16.43 -16.79 9.89
N SER A 303 15.98 -17.58 10.85
CA SER A 303 16.86 -18.36 11.73
C SER A 303 17.63 -19.42 10.93
N VAL A 304 16.98 -20.08 9.95
CA VAL A 304 17.64 -21.02 9.03
C VAL A 304 18.68 -20.29 8.18
N MET A 305 18.34 -19.12 7.63
CA MET A 305 19.23 -18.36 6.77
C MET A 305 20.45 -17.80 7.51
N GLN A 306 20.30 -17.40 8.77
CA GLN A 306 21.42 -17.00 9.61
C GLN A 306 22.36 -18.18 9.90
N LEU A 307 21.82 -19.35 10.23
CA LEU A 307 22.62 -20.56 10.49
C LEU A 307 23.36 -21.06 9.24
N THR A 308 22.72 -21.01 8.07
CA THR A 308 23.31 -21.50 6.82
C THR A 308 24.36 -20.55 6.22
N ARG A 309 24.28 -19.25 6.55
CA ARG A 309 25.25 -18.24 6.09
C ARG A 309 26.41 -18.03 7.05
N ASP A 310 26.36 -18.59 8.26
CA ASP A 310 27.45 -18.51 9.23
C ASP A 310 28.56 -19.53 8.88
N PRO A 311 29.74 -19.09 8.42
CA PRO A 311 30.82 -19.98 8.03
C PRO A 311 31.44 -20.74 9.21
N SER A 312 31.07 -20.40 10.46
CA SER A 312 31.54 -21.08 11.66
C SER A 312 30.67 -22.28 12.08
N VAL A 313 29.52 -22.47 11.44
CA VAL A 313 28.58 -23.57 11.75
C VAL A 313 28.94 -24.80 10.91
N GLU A 314 29.59 -25.78 11.53
CA GLU A 314 29.82 -27.10 10.93
C GLU A 314 28.52 -27.93 10.93
N LEU A 315 28.22 -28.63 9.82
CA LEU A 315 26.97 -29.39 9.62
C LEU A 315 26.70 -30.41 10.75
N GLU A 316 27.75 -30.92 11.41
CA GLU A 316 27.67 -31.87 12.53
C GLU A 316 27.18 -31.24 13.84
N THR A 317 27.30 -29.92 14.00
CA THR A 317 26.86 -29.17 15.18
C THR A 317 25.38 -28.76 15.14
N LEU A 318 24.72 -28.89 13.99
CA LEU A 318 23.30 -28.56 13.78
C LEU A 318 22.32 -29.55 14.42
N LEU A 319 22.79 -30.58 15.14
CA LEU A 319 21.94 -31.57 15.83
C LEU A 319 21.32 -31.07 17.15
N ASP A 320 21.46 -29.78 17.48
CA ASP A 320 20.88 -29.20 18.69
C ASP A 320 19.34 -29.09 18.64
N HIS A 321 18.71 -29.09 19.82
CA HIS A 321 17.27 -29.03 20.03
C HIS A 321 16.63 -27.79 19.35
N GLY A 322 17.37 -26.69 19.22
CA GLY A 322 16.92 -25.49 18.49
C GLY A 322 16.73 -25.72 17.00
N SER A 323 17.69 -26.38 16.35
CA SER A 323 17.64 -26.74 14.93
C SER A 323 16.54 -27.76 14.62
N TRP A 324 16.32 -28.74 15.51
CA TRP A 324 15.21 -29.69 15.37
C TRP A 324 13.84 -29.01 15.46
N LYS A 325 13.66 -28.07 16.41
CA LYS A 325 12.42 -27.28 16.51
C LYS A 325 12.20 -26.41 15.28
N LEU A 326 13.28 -25.89 14.71
CA LEU A 326 13.26 -25.08 13.49
C LEU A 326 12.83 -25.92 12.27
N ASP A 327 13.44 -27.10 12.09
CA ASP A 327 13.08 -28.05 11.03
C ASP A 327 11.61 -28.49 11.14
N MET A 328 11.15 -28.81 12.36
CA MET A 328 9.74 -29.12 12.62
C MET A 328 8.77 -27.97 12.28
N LEU A 329 9.14 -26.72 12.60
CA LEU A 329 8.32 -25.55 12.28
C LEU A 329 8.26 -25.29 10.77
N VAL A 330 9.39 -25.42 10.06
CA VAL A 330 9.46 -25.32 8.60
C VAL A 330 8.59 -26.39 7.95
N GLN A 331 8.72 -27.65 8.37
CA GLN A 331 7.91 -28.76 7.85
C GLN A 331 6.41 -28.60 8.13
N LYS A 332 6.04 -28.09 9.32
CA LYS A 332 4.65 -27.79 9.68
C LYS A 332 4.09 -26.68 8.80
N LYS A 333 4.82 -25.58 8.59
CA LYS A 333 4.38 -24.46 7.76
C LYS A 333 4.26 -24.81 6.29
N ILE A 334 5.22 -25.54 5.73
CA ILE A 334 5.10 -26.08 4.36
C ILE A 334 3.82 -26.92 4.23
N ARG A 335 3.51 -27.76 5.23
CA ARG A 335 2.32 -28.63 5.21
C ARG A 335 1.01 -27.84 5.34
N GLU A 336 0.93 -26.87 6.25
CA GLU A 336 -0.25 -26.00 6.43
C GLU A 336 -0.54 -25.17 5.17
N THR A 337 0.51 -24.63 4.53
CA THR A 337 0.36 -23.83 3.31
C THR A 337 -0.01 -24.67 2.08
N LEU A 338 0.49 -25.90 1.96
CA LEU A 338 0.07 -26.84 0.91
C LEU A 338 -1.40 -27.28 1.06
N ILE A 339 -1.97 -27.21 2.28
CA ILE A 339 -3.37 -27.55 2.57
C ILE A 339 -4.30 -26.36 2.30
N MET A 340 -3.83 -25.11 2.47
CA MET A 340 -4.60 -23.92 2.09
C MET A 340 -4.79 -23.87 0.57
N THR A 341 -6.04 -24.05 0.11
CA THR A 341 -6.37 -23.95 -1.31
C THR A 341 -5.99 -22.59 -1.87
N TRP A 342 -5.22 -22.63 -2.96
CA TRP A 342 -4.60 -21.56 -3.74
C TRP A 342 -5.58 -20.57 -4.41
N LYS A 343 -6.83 -20.50 -3.91
CA LYS A 343 -7.95 -19.76 -4.50
C LYS A 343 -8.07 -18.30 -4.05
N ARG A 344 -7.29 -17.85 -3.05
CA ARG A 344 -7.43 -16.51 -2.45
C ARG A 344 -6.32 -15.51 -2.78
N LEU A 345 -5.20 -15.93 -3.35
CA LEU A 345 -4.08 -15.05 -3.65
C LEU A 345 -4.15 -14.55 -5.10
N GLU A 346 -4.22 -13.24 -5.29
CA GLU A 346 -4.04 -12.63 -6.61
C GLU A 346 -2.63 -12.89 -7.14
N HIS A 347 -2.50 -13.01 -8.47
CA HIS A 347 -1.27 -13.43 -9.15
C HIS A 347 -0.04 -12.56 -8.84
N GLN A 348 -0.25 -11.29 -8.47
CA GLN A 348 0.81 -10.32 -8.18
C GLN A 348 1.44 -10.53 -6.79
N TYR A 349 0.68 -11.06 -5.84
CA TYR A 349 1.19 -11.43 -4.50
C TYR A 349 1.62 -12.89 -4.42
N THR A 350 1.29 -13.70 -5.42
CA THR A 350 1.77 -15.08 -5.52
C THR A 350 3.29 -15.12 -5.55
N VAL A 351 3.96 -14.14 -6.17
CA VAL A 351 5.43 -14.06 -6.17
C VAL A 351 5.96 -13.78 -4.76
N VAL A 352 5.34 -12.85 -4.03
CA VAL A 352 5.70 -12.54 -2.64
C VAL A 352 5.48 -13.76 -1.73
N THR A 353 4.35 -14.46 -1.86
CA THR A 353 4.08 -15.70 -1.14
C THR A 353 5.00 -16.84 -1.55
N VAL A 354 5.38 -16.94 -2.84
CA VAL A 354 6.36 -17.91 -3.35
C VAL A 354 7.77 -17.60 -2.87
N TYR A 355 8.11 -16.34 -2.58
CA TYR A 355 9.37 -15.94 -1.95
C TYR A 355 9.38 -16.12 -0.42
N LEU A 356 8.21 -16.24 0.21
CA LEU A 356 8.04 -16.54 1.63
C LEU A 356 7.90 -18.05 1.94
N LEU A 357 7.64 -18.84 0.90
CA LEU A 357 7.71 -20.31 0.88
C LEU A 357 9.14 -20.79 0.64
#